data_AF-A0A927UCJ5-F1
#
_entry.id   AF-A0A927UCJ5-F1
#
_cell.length_a   1.000
_cell.length_b   1.000
_cell.length_c   1.000
_cell.angle_alpha   90.00
_cell.angle_beta   90.00
_cell.angle_gamma   90.00
#
_symmetry.space_group_name_H-M   'P 1'
#
loop_
_entity.id
_entity.type
_entity.pdbx_description
1 polymer ?
#
loop_
_entity_poly.entity_id
_entity_poly.type
_entity_poly.pdbx_seq_one_letter_code
_entity_poly.pdbx_strand_id
1 'polypeptide(L)'
;MKSIIEKLVYEINIVNILYENTITTIDGLSVKSAFCFYGRSAKGVTYSDKSNKVTTVISDGIYFSTLCLDSEEKIFAFLKEIGLIKNKSDVPEWFAELDYFDDADRKSEILDIDTQIKQLQEQRKIACNVLEDNNRYKSILYTTGDELVEVVFDILQEMLGCDLSGFVDEKKEDFLFELEGKTYIGEIKGVNTNVKSEFISQLDVHVNGYLDDNPDKTLDDVVALLVINDQKKKSIMEREPVHKNQIALAKRNGSLIIQTKRLLEILSDYRGGKIDR
;
A
#
# COMPACT_ATOMS: atom_id res chain seq x y z
N MET A 1 13.59 -41.18 -37.95
CA MET A 1 12.90 -41.30 -36.65
C MET A 1 11.41 -41.34 -36.98
N LYS A 2 10.73 -42.49 -36.83
CA LYS A 2 9.30 -42.56 -37.15
C LYS A 2 8.54 -41.58 -36.25
N SER A 3 7.59 -40.83 -36.80
CA SER A 3 6.78 -39.90 -36.02
C SER A 3 5.97 -40.65 -34.95
N ILE A 4 5.56 -39.99 -33.87
CA ILE A 4 4.69 -40.60 -32.84
C ILE A 4 3.43 -41.18 -33.48
N ILE A 5 2.88 -40.52 -34.50
CA ILE A 5 1.70 -40.95 -35.26
C ILE A 5 1.99 -42.25 -36.02
N GLU A 6 3.13 -42.35 -36.71
CA GLU A 6 3.52 -43.58 -37.43
C GLU A 6 3.71 -44.79 -36.50
N LYS A 7 4.20 -44.55 -35.27
CA LYS A 7 4.28 -45.60 -34.24
C LYS A 7 2.89 -46.03 -33.76
N LEU A 8 2.01 -45.07 -33.44
CA LEU A 8 0.64 -45.37 -33.02
C LEU A 8 -0.15 -46.16 -34.08
N VAL A 9 -0.04 -45.76 -35.35
CA VAL A 9 -0.71 -46.45 -36.47
C VAL A 9 -0.17 -47.87 -36.66
N TYR A 10 1.14 -48.08 -36.50
CA TYR A 10 1.73 -49.42 -36.56
C TYR A 10 1.23 -50.32 -35.43
N GLU A 11 1.24 -49.83 -34.19
CA GLU A 11 0.80 -50.60 -33.02
C GLU A 11 -0.70 -50.94 -33.06
N ILE A 12 -1.56 -50.02 -33.53
CA ILE A 12 -3.00 -50.28 -33.68
C ILE A 12 -3.26 -51.46 -34.65
N ASN A 13 -2.45 -51.61 -35.70
CA ASN A 13 -2.60 -52.72 -36.67
C ASN A 13 -2.20 -54.09 -36.09
N ILE A 14 -1.53 -54.13 -34.93
CA ILE A 14 -1.07 -55.37 -34.27
C ILE A 14 -2.13 -55.90 -33.28
N VAL A 15 -3.10 -55.07 -32.93
CA VAL A 15 -4.10 -55.35 -31.89
C VAL A 15 -5.44 -55.68 -32.53
N ASN A 16 -5.96 -56.89 -32.29
CA ASN A 16 -7.29 -57.28 -32.75
C ASN A 16 -8.32 -57.14 -31.63
N ILE A 17 -9.51 -56.63 -31.97
CA ILE A 17 -10.65 -56.52 -31.07
C ILE A 17 -11.81 -57.40 -31.53
N LEU A 18 -12.54 -57.95 -30.57
CA LEU A 18 -13.77 -58.71 -30.79
C LEU A 18 -14.90 -58.04 -30.01
N TYR A 19 -16.11 -58.03 -30.59
CA TYR A 19 -17.30 -57.58 -29.88
C TYR A 19 -17.71 -58.61 -28.83
N GLU A 20 -17.66 -58.22 -27.56
CA GLU A 20 -18.13 -59.00 -26.42
C GLU A 20 -18.33 -58.02 -25.25
N ASN A 21 -19.58 -57.86 -24.79
CA ASN A 21 -19.84 -56.99 -23.65
C ASN A 21 -19.28 -57.61 -22.36
N THR A 22 -18.41 -56.89 -21.67
CA THR A 22 -17.75 -57.34 -20.45
C THR A 22 -17.76 -56.27 -19.37
N ILE A 23 -17.46 -56.70 -18.14
CA ILE A 23 -17.25 -55.84 -16.97
C ILE A 23 -15.89 -56.22 -16.38
N THR A 24 -15.08 -55.22 -16.05
CA THR A 24 -13.79 -55.35 -15.36
C THR A 24 -13.85 -54.50 -14.10
N THR A 25 -13.45 -55.06 -12.96
CA THR A 25 -13.32 -54.32 -11.71
C THR A 25 -11.92 -53.69 -11.61
N ILE A 26 -11.85 -52.38 -11.36
CA ILE A 26 -10.62 -51.57 -11.30
C ILE A 26 -10.71 -50.63 -10.11
N ASP A 27 -9.78 -50.72 -9.16
CA ASP A 27 -9.79 -49.95 -7.91
C ASP A 27 -11.19 -49.97 -7.21
N GLY A 28 -11.87 -51.12 -7.24
CA GLY A 28 -13.22 -51.30 -6.69
C GLY A 28 -14.39 -50.82 -7.57
N LEU A 29 -14.12 -50.20 -8.72
CA LEU A 29 -15.14 -49.71 -9.65
C LEU A 29 -15.46 -50.74 -10.74
N SER A 30 -16.74 -50.98 -11.01
CA SER A 30 -17.17 -51.82 -12.14
C SER A 30 -17.18 -51.02 -13.44
N VAL A 31 -16.24 -51.31 -14.34
CA VAL A 31 -16.08 -50.62 -15.63
C VAL A 31 -16.54 -51.52 -16.78
N LYS A 32 -17.45 -51.01 -17.61
CA LYS A 32 -17.98 -51.73 -18.78
C LYS A 32 -17.01 -51.65 -19.95
N SER A 33 -17.06 -52.67 -20.81
CA SER A 33 -16.45 -52.63 -22.13
C SER A 33 -17.33 -53.34 -23.15
N ALA A 34 -17.43 -52.81 -24.37
CA ALA A 34 -18.17 -53.42 -25.47
C ALA A 34 -17.29 -54.35 -26.34
N PHE A 35 -15.97 -54.27 -26.18
CA PHE A 35 -15.00 -55.00 -26.98
C PHE A 35 -13.92 -55.60 -26.09
N CYS A 36 -13.32 -56.70 -26.51
CA CYS A 36 -12.17 -57.29 -25.83
C CYS A 36 -11.04 -57.51 -26.82
N PHE A 37 -9.80 -57.48 -26.34
CA PHE A 37 -8.64 -57.82 -27.15
C PHE A 37 -8.54 -59.33 -27.34
N TYR A 38 -8.15 -59.74 -28.54
CA TYR A 38 -7.98 -61.13 -28.93
C TYR A 38 -6.71 -61.32 -29.77
N GLY A 39 -6.08 -62.49 -29.67
CA GLY A 39 -4.82 -62.80 -30.34
C GLY A 39 -3.60 -62.74 -29.40
N ARG A 40 -2.48 -63.30 -29.86
CA ARG A 40 -1.27 -63.56 -29.03
C ARG A 40 -0.22 -62.45 -29.09
N SER A 41 -0.47 -61.33 -29.78
CA SER A 41 0.56 -60.35 -30.13
C SER A 41 0.91 -59.34 -29.03
N ALA A 42 0.06 -59.12 -28.02
CA ALA A 42 0.29 -58.13 -26.96
C ALA A 42 0.07 -58.69 -25.55
N LYS A 43 0.79 -58.15 -24.56
CA LYS A 43 0.67 -58.57 -23.16
C LYS A 43 -0.61 -57.99 -22.54
N GLY A 44 -1.48 -58.85 -22.01
CA GLY A 44 -2.65 -58.42 -21.25
C GLY A 44 -2.29 -57.75 -19.93
N VAL A 45 -3.05 -56.70 -19.58
CA VAL A 45 -2.86 -55.88 -18.37
C VAL A 45 -4.07 -56.00 -17.45
N THR A 46 -5.29 -55.84 -17.98
CA THR A 46 -6.54 -56.03 -17.21
C THR A 46 -7.45 -57.05 -17.90
N TYR A 47 -8.30 -57.71 -17.11
CA TYR A 47 -9.12 -58.85 -17.54
C TYR A 47 -10.55 -58.71 -17.03
N SER A 48 -11.54 -59.10 -17.85
CA SER A 48 -12.94 -59.09 -17.44
C SER A 48 -13.24 -60.09 -16.33
N ASP A 49 -14.10 -59.70 -15.39
CA ASP A 49 -14.34 -60.45 -14.14
C ASP A 49 -14.90 -61.86 -14.38
N LYS A 50 -15.82 -62.00 -15.35
CA LYS A 50 -16.55 -63.27 -15.60
C LYS A 50 -15.97 -64.11 -16.73
N SER A 51 -15.58 -63.49 -17.84
CA SER A 51 -15.14 -64.20 -19.04
C SER A 51 -13.62 -64.25 -19.21
N ASN A 52 -12.88 -63.63 -18.28
CA ASN A 52 -11.41 -63.54 -18.26
C ASN A 52 -10.82 -63.07 -19.61
N LYS A 53 -11.55 -62.15 -20.27
CA LYS A 53 -11.15 -61.57 -21.56
C LYS A 53 -10.27 -60.37 -21.32
N VAL A 54 -9.28 -60.18 -22.18
CA VAL A 54 -8.33 -59.08 -22.04
C VAL A 54 -9.03 -57.76 -22.40
N THR A 55 -9.06 -56.81 -21.47
CA THR A 55 -9.67 -55.48 -21.66
C THR A 55 -8.65 -54.35 -21.78
N THR A 56 -7.39 -54.63 -21.41
CA THR A 56 -6.26 -53.73 -21.65
C THR A 56 -5.03 -54.53 -22.07
N VAL A 57 -4.30 -54.04 -23.07
CA VAL A 57 -3.01 -54.60 -23.50
C VAL A 57 -1.92 -53.54 -23.47
N ILE A 58 -0.67 -53.98 -23.35
CA ILE A 58 0.52 -53.13 -23.50
C ILE A 58 1.40 -53.64 -24.65
N SER A 59 1.83 -52.73 -25.52
CA SER A 59 2.78 -52.97 -26.61
C SER A 59 3.70 -51.77 -26.74
N ASP A 60 5.02 -51.98 -26.81
CA ASP A 60 6.05 -50.93 -26.94
C ASP A 60 5.87 -49.73 -25.97
N GLY A 61 5.41 -50.01 -24.74
CA GLY A 61 5.17 -49.00 -23.70
C GLY A 61 3.88 -48.19 -23.85
N ILE A 62 3.04 -48.53 -24.82
CA ILE A 62 1.73 -47.92 -25.07
C ILE A 62 0.64 -48.86 -24.55
N TYR A 63 -0.26 -48.31 -23.73
CA TYR A 63 -1.44 -49.02 -23.23
C TYR A 63 -2.62 -48.80 -24.17
N PHE A 64 -3.27 -49.88 -24.58
CA PHE A 64 -4.54 -49.85 -25.29
C PHE A 64 -5.61 -50.45 -24.39
N SER A 65 -6.72 -49.74 -24.19
CA SER A 65 -7.84 -50.22 -23.38
C SER A 65 -9.14 -50.13 -24.17
N THR A 66 -10.00 -51.14 -24.00
CA THR A 66 -11.38 -51.13 -24.48
C THR A 66 -12.37 -50.69 -23.39
N LEU A 67 -11.88 -50.36 -22.19
CA LEU A 67 -12.70 -49.96 -21.06
C LEU A 67 -13.37 -48.60 -21.31
N CYS A 68 -14.62 -48.45 -20.90
CA CYS A 68 -15.36 -47.20 -20.98
C CYS A 68 -14.93 -46.25 -19.84
N LEU A 69 -13.84 -45.51 -20.08
CA LEU A 69 -13.25 -44.53 -19.16
C LEU A 69 -13.88 -43.13 -19.38
N ASP A 70 -15.18 -43.04 -19.16
CA ASP A 70 -16.02 -41.86 -19.41
C ASP A 70 -16.09 -40.86 -18.23
N SER A 71 -15.39 -41.15 -17.13
CA SER A 71 -15.31 -40.26 -15.96
C SER A 71 -13.88 -40.15 -15.44
N GLU A 72 -13.58 -39.01 -14.81
CA GLU A 72 -12.30 -38.76 -14.14
C GLU A 72 -11.98 -39.87 -13.12
N GLU A 73 -12.97 -40.26 -12.31
CA GLU A 73 -12.84 -41.34 -11.32
C GLU A 73 -12.37 -42.66 -11.96
N LYS A 74 -12.98 -43.07 -13.08
CA LYS A 74 -12.60 -44.29 -13.80
C LYS A 74 -11.22 -44.17 -14.46
N ILE A 75 -10.87 -42.99 -14.99
CA ILE A 75 -9.54 -42.73 -15.55
C ILE A 75 -8.48 -42.86 -14.45
N PHE A 76 -8.66 -42.23 -13.30
CA PHE A 76 -7.70 -42.31 -12.19
C PHE A 76 -7.60 -43.73 -11.63
N ALA A 77 -8.71 -44.42 -11.43
CA ALA A 77 -8.74 -45.83 -11.03
C ALA A 77 -7.94 -46.69 -12.01
N PHE A 78 -8.16 -46.52 -13.31
CA PHE A 78 -7.44 -47.24 -14.36
C PHE A 78 -5.93 -46.94 -14.32
N LEU A 79 -5.54 -45.67 -14.24
CA LEU A 79 -4.13 -45.26 -14.20
C LEU A 79 -3.38 -45.79 -12.96
N LYS A 80 -4.07 -45.90 -11.82
CA LYS A 80 -3.54 -46.56 -10.62
C LYS A 80 -3.38 -48.07 -10.82
N GLU A 81 -4.40 -48.74 -11.34
CA GLU A 81 -4.41 -50.19 -11.58
C GLU A 81 -3.27 -50.62 -12.51
N ILE A 82 -3.00 -49.85 -13.57
CA ILE A 82 -1.88 -50.12 -14.50
C ILE A 82 -0.52 -49.62 -13.98
N GLY A 83 -0.46 -49.08 -12.77
CA GLY A 83 0.78 -48.66 -12.11
C GLY A 83 1.41 -47.36 -12.62
N LEU A 84 0.67 -46.54 -13.38
CA LEU A 84 1.15 -45.24 -13.84
C LEU A 84 1.04 -44.15 -12.77
N ILE A 85 0.11 -44.29 -11.83
CA ILE A 85 0.00 -43.43 -10.65
C ILE A 85 0.42 -44.22 -9.42
N LYS A 86 1.48 -43.78 -8.74
CA LYS A 86 1.87 -44.30 -7.43
C LYS A 86 1.26 -43.43 -6.34
N ASN A 87 0.59 -44.04 -5.38
CA ASN A 87 0.17 -43.35 -4.17
C ASN A 87 1.43 -42.94 -3.39
N LYS A 88 1.59 -41.64 -3.12
CA LYS A 88 2.58 -41.18 -2.14
C LYS A 88 2.05 -41.48 -0.75
N SER A 89 2.93 -41.85 0.16
CA SER A 89 2.59 -41.91 1.58
C SER A 89 2.32 -40.50 2.08
N ASP A 90 1.30 -40.35 2.92
CA ASP A 90 1.07 -39.11 3.63
C ASP A 90 2.26 -38.82 4.55
N VAL A 91 2.65 -37.54 4.62
CA VAL A 91 3.70 -37.09 5.53
C VAL A 91 3.12 -37.10 6.94
N PRO A 92 3.67 -37.88 7.88
CA PRO A 92 3.17 -37.90 9.26
C PRO A 92 3.37 -36.55 9.96
N GLU A 93 2.48 -36.18 10.88
CA GLU A 93 2.58 -34.90 11.62
C GLU A 93 3.90 -34.75 12.38
N TRP A 94 4.39 -35.84 12.98
CA TRP A 94 5.67 -35.86 13.71
C TRP A 94 6.89 -35.55 12.84
N PHE A 95 6.77 -35.62 11.51
CA PHE A 95 7.88 -35.33 10.60
C PHE A 95 8.35 -33.87 10.71
N ALA A 96 7.45 -32.94 11.05
CA ALA A 96 7.78 -31.52 11.22
C ALA A 96 8.60 -31.22 12.49
N GLU A 97 8.60 -32.15 13.46
CA GLU A 97 9.34 -32.02 14.72
C GLU A 97 10.80 -32.47 14.60
N LEU A 98 11.17 -33.07 13.47
CA LEU A 98 12.52 -33.51 13.22
C LEU A 98 13.41 -32.32 12.86
N ASP A 99 14.62 -32.30 13.44
CA ASP A 99 15.70 -31.41 13.05
C ASP A 99 16.87 -32.27 12.56
N TYR A 100 17.09 -32.31 11.24
CA TYR A 100 18.22 -33.01 10.62
C TYR A 100 19.08 -32.03 9.83
N PHE A 101 20.31 -32.43 9.51
CA PHE A 101 21.25 -31.61 8.73
C PHE A 101 21.52 -30.26 9.40
N ASP A 102 21.27 -29.15 8.70
CA ASP A 102 21.41 -27.78 9.18
C ASP A 102 20.07 -27.13 9.55
N ASP A 103 18.99 -27.91 9.75
CA ASP A 103 17.65 -27.40 10.07
C ASP A 103 17.66 -26.46 11.28
N ALA A 104 18.38 -26.81 12.36
CA ALA A 104 18.49 -25.99 13.55
C ALA A 104 19.17 -24.63 13.25
N ASP A 105 20.25 -24.64 12.45
CA ASP A 105 20.95 -23.42 12.06
C ASP A 105 20.05 -22.55 11.18
N ARG A 106 19.34 -23.14 10.21
CA ARG A 106 18.40 -22.42 9.34
C ARG A 106 17.22 -21.85 10.11
N LYS A 107 16.66 -22.58 11.08
CA LYS A 107 15.61 -22.08 11.97
C LYS A 107 16.09 -20.88 12.78
N SER A 108 17.32 -20.92 13.29
CA SER A 108 17.93 -19.78 13.98
C SER A 108 18.14 -18.58 13.06
N GLU A 109 18.67 -18.79 11.86
CA GLU A 109 18.85 -17.73 10.85
C GLU A 109 17.52 -17.06 10.50
N ILE A 110 16.45 -17.85 10.31
CA ILE A 110 15.10 -17.33 10.04
C ILE A 110 14.61 -16.46 11.20
N LEU A 111 14.78 -16.90 12.45
CA LEU A 111 14.37 -16.14 13.62
C LEU A 111 15.13 -14.80 13.74
N ASP A 112 16.42 -14.79 13.42
CA ASP A 112 17.24 -13.58 13.41
C ASP A 112 16.80 -12.62 12.31
N ILE A 113 16.54 -13.13 11.10
CA ILE A 113 16.02 -12.34 9.98
C ILE A 113 14.64 -11.76 10.33
N ASP A 114 13.75 -12.55 10.90
CA ASP A 114 12.42 -12.10 11.31
C ASP A 114 12.48 -10.99 12.36
N THR A 115 13.44 -11.10 13.28
CA THR A 115 13.70 -10.05 14.27
C THR A 115 14.17 -8.76 13.62
N GLN A 116 15.09 -8.84 12.65
CA GLN A 116 15.56 -7.68 11.88
C GLN A 116 14.43 -7.06 11.04
N ILE A 117 13.59 -7.88 10.40
CA ILE A 117 12.42 -7.41 9.65
C ILE A 117 11.49 -6.60 10.56
N LYS A 118 11.19 -7.09 11.76
CA LYS A 118 10.35 -6.37 12.72
C LYS A 118 10.95 -5.02 13.11
N GLN A 119 12.26 -4.96 13.37
CA GLN A 119 12.94 -3.71 13.71
C GLN A 119 12.90 -2.69 12.55
N LEU A 120 13.18 -3.14 11.33
CA LEU A 120 13.12 -2.31 10.13
C LEU A 120 11.71 -1.80 9.84
N GLN A 121 10.68 -2.62 10.09
CA GLN A 121 9.28 -2.22 9.97
C GLN A 121 8.91 -1.11 10.95
N GLU A 122 9.38 -1.18 12.20
CA GLU A 122 9.12 -0.12 13.18
C GLU A 122 9.86 1.18 12.82
N GLN A 123 11.13 1.09 12.40
CA GLN A 123 11.86 2.26 11.90
C GLN A 123 11.16 2.92 10.71
N ARG A 124 10.66 2.11 9.77
CA ARG A 124 9.87 2.61 8.62
C ARG A 124 8.61 3.34 9.10
N LYS A 125 7.89 2.78 10.07
CA LYS A 125 6.68 3.40 10.63
C LYS A 125 6.99 4.77 11.24
N ILE A 126 8.05 4.87 12.05
CA ILE A 126 8.49 6.15 12.61
C ILE A 126 8.80 7.17 11.50
N ALA A 127 9.55 6.76 10.47
CA ALA A 127 9.87 7.63 9.34
C ALA A 127 8.61 8.07 8.55
N CYS A 128 7.65 7.17 8.35
CA CYS A 128 6.37 7.49 7.72
C CYS A 128 5.59 8.52 8.52
N ASN A 129 5.48 8.36 9.84
CA ASN A 129 4.79 9.33 10.71
C ASN A 129 5.43 10.73 10.61
N VAL A 130 6.77 10.81 10.62
CA VAL A 130 7.48 12.09 10.43
C VAL A 130 7.17 12.72 9.08
N LEU A 131 7.03 11.92 8.01
CA LEU A 131 6.64 12.44 6.69
C LEU A 131 5.19 12.93 6.67
N GLU A 132 4.28 12.26 7.37
CA GLU A 132 2.89 12.69 7.53
C GLU A 132 2.81 14.01 8.28
N ASP A 133 3.52 14.17 9.39
CA ASP A 133 3.61 15.42 10.14
C ASP A 133 4.16 16.55 9.26
N ASN A 134 5.25 16.28 8.52
CA ASN A 134 5.81 17.23 7.57
C ASN A 134 4.82 17.59 6.45
N ASN A 135 4.00 16.66 5.98
CA ASN A 135 2.96 16.91 4.99
C ASN A 135 1.84 17.78 5.57
N ARG A 136 1.47 17.58 6.83
CA ARG A 136 0.54 18.46 7.54
C ARG A 136 1.07 19.89 7.56
N TYR A 137 2.31 20.12 7.99
CA TYR A 137 2.90 21.48 7.96
C TYR A 137 2.96 22.07 6.55
N LYS A 138 3.34 21.28 5.54
CA LYS A 138 3.38 21.74 4.13
C LYS A 138 1.98 22.07 3.57
N SER A 139 0.89 21.65 4.21
CA SER A 139 -0.46 21.92 3.72
C SER A 139 -0.77 23.42 3.62
N ILE A 140 -0.14 24.25 4.46
CA ILE A 140 -0.29 25.73 4.44
C ILE A 140 0.10 26.37 3.11
N LEU A 141 0.73 25.61 2.21
CA LEU A 141 1.04 26.03 0.86
C LEU A 141 -0.16 25.96 -0.09
N TYR A 142 -1.25 25.25 0.24
CA TYR A 142 -2.43 25.17 -0.63
C TYR A 142 -3.78 25.34 0.10
N THR A 143 -3.80 25.21 1.42
CA THR A 143 -5.03 25.28 2.24
C THR A 143 -5.51 26.72 2.46
N THR A 144 -6.70 26.85 3.05
CA THR A 144 -7.38 28.12 3.35
C THR A 144 -8.41 27.94 4.46
N GLY A 145 -8.83 29.04 5.09
CA GLY A 145 -9.81 28.99 6.17
C GLY A 145 -9.27 28.22 7.38
N ASP A 146 -10.14 27.52 8.09
CA ASP A 146 -9.83 26.85 9.36
C ASP A 146 -8.64 25.88 9.25
N GLU A 147 -8.55 25.12 8.16
CA GLU A 147 -7.43 24.18 7.92
C GLU A 147 -6.07 24.89 7.82
N LEU A 148 -6.05 26.10 7.24
CA LEU A 148 -4.84 26.92 7.20
C LEU A 148 -4.52 27.52 8.57
N VAL A 149 -5.55 28.02 9.26
CA VAL A 149 -5.42 28.65 10.59
C VAL A 149 -4.85 27.66 11.59
N GLU A 150 -5.42 26.46 11.67
CA GLU A 150 -5.00 25.39 12.60
C GLU A 150 -3.50 25.07 12.44
N VAL A 151 -3.04 24.83 11.21
CA VAL A 151 -1.64 24.45 10.98
C VAL A 151 -0.70 25.63 11.20
N VAL A 152 -1.10 26.86 10.86
CA VAL A 152 -0.29 28.06 11.16
C VAL A 152 -0.16 28.26 12.66
N PHE A 153 -1.22 28.03 13.43
CA PHE A 153 -1.19 28.11 14.90
C PHE A 153 -0.19 27.14 15.49
N ASP A 154 -0.23 25.88 15.07
CA ASP A 154 0.73 24.89 15.55
C ASP A 154 2.19 25.29 15.28
N ILE A 155 2.45 25.86 14.09
CA ILE A 155 3.79 26.37 13.76
C ILE A 155 4.19 27.52 14.69
N LEU A 156 3.29 28.47 14.93
CA LEU A 156 3.56 29.61 15.82
C LEU A 156 3.74 29.15 17.27
N GLN A 157 2.92 28.23 17.78
CA GLN A 157 3.06 27.66 19.11
C GLN A 157 4.40 26.94 19.28
N GLU A 158 4.81 26.15 18.29
CA GLU A 158 6.09 25.45 18.31
C GLU A 158 7.28 26.41 18.34
N MET A 159 7.26 27.42 17.47
CA MET A 159 8.35 28.39 17.37
C MET A 159 8.41 29.34 18.57
N LEU A 160 7.26 29.78 19.06
CA LEU A 160 7.17 30.76 20.15
C LEU A 160 7.09 30.08 21.53
N GLY A 161 7.00 28.75 21.60
CA GLY A 161 6.88 28.02 22.87
C GLY A 161 5.76 28.56 23.76
N CYS A 162 4.63 28.92 23.16
CA CYS A 162 3.45 29.45 23.85
C CYS A 162 2.22 28.58 23.58
N ASP A 163 1.24 28.66 24.49
CA ASP A 163 -0.04 27.99 24.31
C ASP A 163 -1.07 28.96 23.73
N LEU A 164 -1.44 28.76 22.47
CA LEU A 164 -2.49 29.51 21.76
C LEU A 164 -3.82 28.75 21.75
N SER A 165 -3.91 27.56 22.37
CA SER A 165 -5.13 26.73 22.36
C SER A 165 -6.29 27.32 23.17
N GLY A 166 -5.99 28.23 24.10
CA GLY A 166 -6.97 29.01 24.85
C GLY A 166 -7.53 30.21 24.08
N PHE A 167 -7.11 30.43 22.83
CA PHE A 167 -7.61 31.54 22.03
C PHE A 167 -9.09 31.33 21.70
N VAL A 168 -9.93 32.22 22.22
CA VAL A 168 -11.35 32.27 21.87
C VAL A 168 -11.48 33.19 20.67
N ASP A 169 -11.77 32.61 19.50
CA ASP A 169 -12.13 33.35 18.30
C ASP A 169 -13.42 34.15 18.56
N GLU A 170 -13.27 35.41 18.97
CA GLU A 170 -14.38 36.37 19.09
C GLU A 170 -14.86 36.87 17.71
N LYS A 171 -14.38 36.26 16.61
CA LYS A 171 -14.67 36.58 15.19
C LYS A 171 -14.22 37.97 14.74
N LYS A 172 -13.23 38.54 15.43
CA LYS A 172 -12.64 39.84 15.07
C LYS A 172 -11.32 39.66 14.32
N GLU A 173 -10.36 38.95 14.89
CA GLU A 173 -9.03 38.72 14.32
C GLU A 173 -8.65 37.24 14.41
N ASP A 174 -7.77 36.77 13.50
CA ASP A 174 -7.39 35.35 13.49
C ASP A 174 -6.57 34.98 14.74
N PHE A 175 -5.72 35.87 15.29
CA PHE A 175 -5.11 35.68 16.63
C PHE A 175 -4.77 36.99 17.35
N LEU A 176 -4.87 36.97 18.69
CA LEU A 176 -4.46 38.01 19.62
C LEU A 176 -3.83 37.37 20.88
N PHE A 177 -2.56 37.61 21.16
CA PHE A 177 -1.89 37.11 22.38
C PHE A 177 -0.76 38.03 22.86
N GLU A 178 -0.41 37.95 24.14
CA GLU A 178 0.75 38.65 24.71
C GLU A 178 1.92 37.69 24.91
N LEU A 179 3.10 38.09 24.47
CA LEU A 179 4.35 37.35 24.68
C LEU A 179 5.48 38.35 24.96
N GLU A 180 6.19 38.15 26.07
CA GLU A 180 7.36 38.95 26.45
C GLU A 180 7.09 40.47 26.47
N GLY A 181 5.87 40.86 26.90
CA GLY A 181 5.45 42.26 27.00
C GLY A 181 5.06 42.91 25.67
N LYS A 182 4.97 42.14 24.58
CA LYS A 182 4.43 42.56 23.28
C LYS A 182 3.10 41.87 23.00
N THR A 183 2.17 42.63 22.45
CA THR A 183 0.88 42.11 21.97
C THR A 183 1.01 41.74 20.50
N TYR A 184 0.79 40.48 20.16
CA TYR A 184 0.75 39.98 18.80
C TYR A 184 -0.68 39.96 18.31
N ILE A 185 -0.93 40.65 17.20
CA ILE A 185 -2.24 40.70 16.53
C ILE A 185 -2.01 40.22 15.11
N GLY A 186 -2.82 39.29 14.62
CA GLY A 186 -2.62 38.83 13.27
C GLY A 186 -3.81 38.23 12.57
N GLU A 187 -3.60 38.15 11.26
CA GLU A 187 -4.57 37.71 10.27
C GLU A 187 -3.93 36.63 9.39
N ILE A 188 -4.68 35.56 9.12
CA ILE A 188 -4.28 34.41 8.35
C ILE A 188 -5.20 34.30 7.13
N LYS A 189 -4.64 34.39 5.92
CA LYS A 189 -5.44 34.39 4.68
C LYS A 189 -4.89 33.45 3.61
N GLY A 190 -5.77 32.65 3.03
CA GLY A 190 -5.46 31.77 1.88
C GLY A 190 -6.16 32.24 0.60
N VAL A 191 -5.42 32.81 -0.35
CA VAL A 191 -6.01 33.49 -1.52
C VAL A 191 -5.43 33.03 -2.85
N ASN A 192 -6.23 33.14 -3.92
CA ASN A 192 -5.81 32.78 -5.28
C ASN A 192 -4.98 33.89 -5.95
N THR A 193 -5.03 35.11 -5.43
CA THR A 193 -4.34 36.28 -5.97
C THR A 193 -3.05 36.55 -5.19
N ASN A 194 -2.26 37.53 -5.63
CA ASN A 194 -1.24 38.13 -4.78
C ASN A 194 -1.90 38.88 -3.59
N VAL A 195 -1.09 39.35 -2.65
CA VAL A 195 -1.51 40.13 -1.49
C VAL A 195 -2.30 41.36 -1.94
N LYS A 196 -3.48 41.58 -1.36
CA LYS A 196 -4.30 42.78 -1.61
C LYS A 196 -4.12 43.79 -0.49
N SER A 197 -4.25 45.07 -0.82
CA SER A 197 -4.21 46.15 0.18
C SER A 197 -5.30 46.01 1.24
N GLU A 198 -6.47 45.46 0.85
CA GLU A 198 -7.60 45.19 1.74
C GLU A 198 -7.20 44.34 2.97
N PHE A 199 -6.37 43.31 2.79
CA PHE A 199 -5.94 42.45 3.90
C PHE A 199 -5.03 43.19 4.88
N ILE A 200 -4.19 44.08 4.37
CA ILE A 200 -3.28 44.90 5.21
C ILE A 200 -4.09 45.96 5.95
N SER A 201 -5.07 46.58 5.29
CA SER A 201 -5.97 47.55 5.91
C SER A 201 -6.88 46.91 6.94
N GLN A 202 -7.32 45.67 6.73
CA GLN A 202 -8.10 44.93 7.72
C GLN A 202 -7.28 44.72 9.01
N LEU A 203 -6.05 44.23 8.90
CA LEU A 203 -5.15 44.09 10.04
C LEU A 203 -4.89 45.42 10.77
N ASP A 204 -4.74 46.52 10.03
CA ASP A 204 -4.59 47.87 10.59
C ASP A 204 -5.84 48.31 11.39
N VAL A 205 -7.04 47.97 10.94
CA VAL A 205 -8.28 48.22 11.69
C VAL A 205 -8.30 47.44 13.00
N HIS A 206 -7.86 46.18 13.01
CA HIS A 206 -7.77 45.37 14.22
C HIS A 206 -6.79 45.97 15.24
N VAL A 207 -5.61 46.40 14.78
CA VAL A 207 -4.62 47.06 15.63
C VAL A 207 -5.17 48.34 16.25
N ASN A 208 -5.78 49.22 15.44
CA ASN A 208 -6.34 50.47 15.96
C ASN A 208 -7.49 50.22 16.95
N GLY A 209 -8.36 49.26 16.67
CA GLY A 209 -9.42 48.86 17.60
C GLY A 209 -8.86 48.37 18.94
N TYR A 210 -7.81 47.56 18.92
CA TYR A 210 -7.13 47.12 20.14
C TYR A 210 -6.54 48.29 20.93
N LEU A 211 -5.88 49.25 20.26
CA LEU A 211 -5.31 50.43 20.93
C LEU A 211 -6.37 51.38 21.51
N ASP A 212 -7.51 51.54 20.83
CA ASP A 212 -8.64 52.32 21.34
C ASP A 212 -9.23 51.69 22.63
N ASP A 213 -9.30 50.35 22.67
CA ASP A 213 -9.77 49.59 23.83
C ASP A 213 -8.70 49.51 24.96
N ASN A 214 -7.42 49.76 24.64
CA ASN A 214 -6.27 49.67 25.57
C ASN A 214 -5.41 50.95 25.51
N PRO A 215 -5.88 52.07 26.06
CA PRO A 215 -5.25 53.39 25.89
C PRO A 215 -3.87 53.55 26.55
N ASP A 216 -3.46 52.58 27.39
CA ASP A 216 -2.12 52.49 27.99
C ASP A 216 -1.09 51.82 27.06
N LYS A 217 -1.54 51.16 25.99
CA LYS A 217 -0.69 50.54 24.98
C LYS A 217 -0.43 51.50 23.82
N THR A 218 0.71 51.31 23.17
CA THR A 218 1.10 52.07 21.97
C THR A 218 1.38 51.12 20.80
N LEU A 219 1.52 51.68 19.60
CA LEU A 219 1.91 50.89 18.43
C LEU A 219 3.24 50.14 18.63
N ASP A 220 4.15 50.70 19.42
CA ASP A 220 5.42 50.05 19.73
C ASP A 220 5.24 48.79 20.57
N ASP A 221 4.13 48.65 21.29
CA ASP A 221 3.79 47.47 22.10
C ASP A 221 3.14 46.36 21.27
N VAL A 222 2.81 46.63 20.00
CA VAL A 222 2.06 45.72 19.14
C VAL A 222 2.93 45.19 17.99
N VAL A 223 2.84 43.88 17.75
CA VAL A 223 3.38 43.21 16.58
C VAL A 223 2.22 42.77 15.70
N ALA A 224 1.97 43.52 14.62
CA ALA A 224 0.91 43.20 13.66
C ALA A 224 1.43 42.28 12.55
N LEU A 225 0.85 41.08 12.40
CA LEU A 225 1.33 40.04 11.48
C LEU A 225 0.25 39.52 10.53
N LEU A 226 0.46 39.70 9.23
CA LEU A 226 -0.32 39.06 8.17
C LEU A 226 0.40 37.79 7.68
N VAL A 227 -0.13 36.62 8.01
CA VAL A 227 0.30 35.33 7.46
C VAL A 227 -0.53 35.02 6.22
N ILE A 228 0.11 34.87 5.05
CA ILE A 228 -0.64 34.74 3.79
C ILE A 228 -0.15 33.58 2.90
N ASN A 229 -1.08 32.69 2.57
CA ASN A 229 -0.92 31.74 1.47
C ASN A 229 -1.45 32.38 0.19
N ASP A 230 -0.67 33.27 -0.40
CA ASP A 230 -1.02 33.96 -1.64
C ASP A 230 -0.77 33.08 -2.86
N GLN A 231 -1.51 33.34 -3.94
CA GLN A 231 -1.40 32.64 -5.21
C GLN A 231 -1.46 31.10 -5.06
N LYS A 232 -2.31 30.59 -4.16
CA LYS A 232 -2.33 29.17 -3.75
C LYS A 232 -2.59 28.16 -4.87
N LYS A 233 -3.18 28.59 -5.99
CA LYS A 233 -3.38 27.76 -7.20
C LYS A 233 -2.13 27.64 -8.08
N LYS A 234 -1.11 28.47 -7.85
CA LYS A 234 0.18 28.39 -8.53
C LYS A 234 1.14 27.51 -7.73
N SER A 235 1.99 26.77 -8.43
CA SER A 235 3.11 26.09 -7.78
C SER A 235 4.05 27.11 -7.13
N ILE A 236 4.82 26.70 -6.12
CA ILE A 236 5.70 27.60 -5.36
C ILE A 236 6.70 28.35 -6.26
N MET A 237 7.16 27.70 -7.33
CA MET A 237 8.13 28.26 -8.27
C MET A 237 7.53 29.31 -9.22
N GLU A 238 6.20 29.33 -9.37
CA GLU A 238 5.47 30.24 -10.27
C GLU A 238 4.85 31.43 -9.52
N ARG A 239 4.96 31.46 -8.19
CA ARG A 239 4.41 32.56 -7.39
C ARG A 239 5.24 33.81 -7.57
N GLU A 240 4.54 34.91 -7.83
CA GLU A 240 5.15 36.23 -7.93
C GLU A 240 5.43 36.79 -6.52
N PRO A 241 6.46 37.62 -6.34
CA PRO A 241 6.71 38.28 -5.06
C PRO A 241 5.56 39.23 -4.69
N VAL A 242 5.46 39.57 -3.41
CA VAL A 242 4.53 40.61 -2.94
C VAL A 242 4.82 41.92 -3.66
N HIS A 243 3.77 42.54 -4.20
CA HIS A 243 3.89 43.80 -4.92
C HIS A 243 4.42 44.93 -4.02
N LYS A 244 5.26 45.81 -4.58
CA LYS A 244 5.94 46.90 -3.85
C LYS A 244 4.97 47.83 -3.11
N ASN A 245 3.80 48.10 -3.68
CA ASN A 245 2.80 48.98 -3.06
C ASN A 245 2.23 48.38 -1.77
N GLN A 246 2.01 47.06 -1.74
CA GLN A 246 1.56 46.34 -0.55
C GLN A 246 2.66 46.30 0.52
N ILE A 247 3.92 46.09 0.12
CA ILE A 247 5.05 46.19 1.05
C ILE A 247 5.15 47.60 1.65
N ALA A 248 5.01 48.65 0.84
CA ALA A 248 5.05 50.03 1.30
C ALA A 248 3.89 50.36 2.25
N LEU A 249 2.69 49.85 1.95
CA LEU A 249 1.51 49.99 2.79
C LEU A 249 1.71 49.32 4.16
N ALA A 250 2.19 48.07 4.19
CA ALA A 250 2.45 47.36 5.44
C ALA A 250 3.50 48.09 6.28
N LYS A 251 4.61 48.53 5.67
CA LYS A 251 5.63 49.35 6.36
C LYS A 251 5.07 50.64 6.95
N ARG A 252 4.21 51.34 6.20
CA ARG A 252 3.56 52.57 6.68
C ARG A 252 2.67 52.30 7.90
N ASN A 253 1.98 51.16 7.90
CA ASN A 253 1.07 50.76 8.97
C ASN A 253 1.79 50.02 10.11
N GLY A 254 3.12 49.87 10.06
CA GLY A 254 3.88 49.12 11.07
C GLY A 254 3.63 47.61 11.08
N SER A 255 3.04 47.05 10.03
CA SER A 255 2.70 45.62 9.96
C SER A 255 3.70 44.79 9.17
N LEU A 256 3.78 43.51 9.55
CA LEU A 256 4.60 42.49 8.91
C LEU A 256 3.74 41.63 7.97
N ILE A 257 4.31 41.25 6.83
CA ILE A 257 3.72 40.26 5.92
C ILE A 257 4.66 39.06 5.87
N ILE A 258 4.13 37.87 6.14
CA ILE A 258 4.85 36.62 5.97
C ILE A 258 4.07 35.71 5.02
N GLN A 259 4.70 35.36 3.90
CA GLN A 259 4.16 34.33 3.01
C GLN A 259 4.32 32.96 3.66
N THR A 260 3.34 32.05 3.51
CA THR A 260 3.41 30.72 4.14
C THR A 260 4.63 29.90 3.72
N LYS A 261 5.13 30.08 2.49
CA LYS A 261 6.42 29.53 2.05
C LYS A 261 7.56 29.95 2.98
N ARG A 262 7.64 31.26 3.28
CA ARG A 262 8.69 31.80 4.14
C ARG A 262 8.53 31.33 5.58
N LEU A 263 7.30 31.19 6.07
CA LEU A 263 7.02 30.64 7.39
C LEU A 263 7.59 29.20 7.53
N LEU A 264 7.40 28.34 6.53
CA LEU A 264 7.97 26.98 6.54
C LEU A 264 9.50 26.97 6.51
N GLU A 265 10.12 27.88 5.75
CA GLU A 265 11.58 28.02 5.73
C GLU A 265 12.11 28.40 7.12
N ILE A 266 11.44 29.34 7.81
CA ILE A 266 11.83 29.75 9.16
C ILE A 266 11.62 28.60 10.15
N LEU A 267 10.49 27.88 10.08
CA LEU A 267 10.27 26.69 10.92
C LEU A 267 11.37 25.63 10.70
N SER A 268 11.77 25.41 9.45
CA SER A 268 12.85 24.47 9.13
C SER A 268 14.19 24.94 9.70
N ASP A 269 14.46 26.24 9.68
CA ASP A 269 15.68 26.81 10.24
C ASP A 269 15.67 26.76 11.78
N TYR A 270 14.50 27.00 12.42
CA TYR A 270 14.29 26.85 13.86
C TYR A 270 14.51 25.41 14.33
N ARG A 271 13.84 24.44 13.71
CA ARG A 271 14.07 23.00 13.99
C ARG A 271 15.51 22.55 13.72
N GLY A 272 16.18 23.22 12.79
CA GLY A 272 17.59 23.01 12.45
C GLY A 272 18.57 23.71 13.39
N GLY A 273 18.10 24.47 14.39
CA GLY A 273 18.93 25.22 15.33
C GLY A 273 19.69 26.39 14.72
N LYS A 274 19.27 26.89 13.56
CA LYS A 274 19.89 28.06 12.90
C LYS A 274 19.31 29.38 13.40
N ILE A 275 18.10 29.34 13.95
CA ILE A 275 17.37 30.46 14.51
C ILE A 275 16.84 30.01 15.86
N ASP A 276 16.99 30.85 16.87
CA ASP A 276 16.39 30.70 18.19
C ASP A 276 15.04 31.42 18.25
N ARG A 277 14.32 31.19 19.35
CA ARG A 277 13.07 31.89 19.63
C ARG A 277 13.32 33.38 19.83
#